data_AF-A0A7Z2G1L2-F1
#
_entry.id   AF-A0A7Z2G1L2-F1
#
_cell.length_a   1.000
_cell.length_b   1.000
_cell.length_c   1.000
_cell.angle_alpha   90.00
_cell.angle_beta   90.00
_cell.angle_gamma   90.00
#
_symmetry.space_group_name_H-M   'P 1'
#
loop_
_entity.id
_entity.type
_entity.pdbx_description
1 polymer ?
#
loop_
_entity_poly.entity_id
_entity_poly.type
_entity_poly.pdbx_seq_one_letter_code
_entity_poly.pdbx_strand_id
1 'polypeptide(L)'
;MREPNFSEAQLQQSINTAYIRHVWETEGDWIFAHVPSLIDEHDLGWDSAFHFPWADHPANPDHEGCNFFIQYKLSGQLTSSGAKEWADWNEEYFRFKIPHSTKDDKGKFVDGYHQWDRLKELADQGYPTYYATNSTLSKSDLQTSARAGTLLDETPLLDVRGVHASHKHVTFTAKSNFFLLHSEVERSPKNSFRGVVQTILEEKSSSFESSTKAIIASLSQMSERNEEWRSDISRIIQLAQDNQARPQRVWRQYMHLTSFVFRHIGAVLLWFPDNR
;
A
#
# COMPACT_ATOMS: atom_id res chain seq x y z
N MET A 1 -9.23 -6.93 28.90
CA MET A 1 -8.45 -6.90 27.64
C MET A 1 -7.29 -7.85 27.81
N ARG A 2 -7.06 -8.73 26.84
CA ARG A 2 -5.89 -9.61 26.81
C ARG A 2 -4.90 -9.02 25.81
N GLU A 3 -3.68 -8.83 26.26
CA GLU A 3 -2.60 -8.31 25.41
C GLU A 3 -1.80 -9.45 24.78
N PRO A 4 -1.19 -9.23 23.61
CA PRO A 4 -0.23 -10.17 23.05
C PRO A 4 0.97 -10.38 23.96
N ASN A 5 1.51 -11.60 23.99
CA ASN A 5 2.76 -11.91 24.70
C ASN A 5 4.02 -11.70 23.82
N PHE A 6 3.89 -10.87 22.79
CA PHE A 6 4.97 -10.44 21.90
C PHE A 6 4.88 -8.92 21.67
N SER A 7 6.01 -8.31 21.31
CA SER A 7 6.07 -6.88 21.00
C SER A 7 5.69 -6.57 19.55
N GLU A 8 5.37 -5.31 19.28
CA GLU A 8 5.18 -4.81 17.91
C GLU A 8 6.41 -5.06 17.03
N ALA A 9 7.62 -4.86 17.55
CA ALA A 9 8.87 -5.18 16.84
C ALA A 9 8.98 -6.68 16.47
N GLN A 10 8.48 -7.59 17.32
CA GLN A 10 8.44 -9.03 17.00
C GLN A 10 7.42 -9.35 15.91
N LEU A 11 6.29 -8.65 15.90
CA LEU A 11 5.27 -8.73 14.85
C LEU A 11 5.84 -8.24 13.51
N GLN A 12 6.43 -7.03 13.50
CA GLN A 12 7.12 -6.43 12.37
C GLN A 12 8.18 -7.36 11.79
N GLN A 13 9.09 -7.87 12.62
CA GLN A 13 10.16 -8.76 12.17
C GLN A 13 9.59 -10.04 11.53
N SER A 14 8.56 -10.63 12.13
CA SER A 14 7.95 -11.87 11.65
C SER A 14 7.26 -11.67 10.31
N ILE A 15 6.48 -10.59 10.16
CA ILE A 15 5.77 -10.27 8.92
C ILE A 15 6.75 -9.86 7.82
N ASN A 16 7.72 -8.97 8.10
CA ASN A 16 8.75 -8.59 7.12
C ASN A 16 9.51 -9.83 6.62
N THR A 17 9.91 -10.74 7.52
CA THR A 17 10.61 -11.97 7.14
C THR A 17 9.74 -12.88 6.29
N ALA A 18 8.48 -13.09 6.69
CA ALA A 18 7.54 -13.90 5.93
C ALA A 18 7.27 -13.29 4.54
N TYR A 19 7.23 -11.97 4.46
CA TYR A 19 7.00 -11.26 3.21
C TYR A 19 8.19 -11.31 2.27
N ILE A 20 9.40 -11.03 2.74
CA ILE A 20 10.65 -11.17 1.95
C ILE A 20 10.77 -12.60 1.41
N ARG A 21 10.50 -13.59 2.26
CA ARG A 21 10.49 -15.01 1.85
C ARG A 21 9.44 -15.27 0.77
N HIS A 22 8.23 -14.74 0.93
CA HIS A 22 7.17 -14.92 -0.05
C HIS A 22 7.56 -14.37 -1.42
N VAL A 23 8.10 -13.15 -1.48
CA VAL A 23 8.56 -12.53 -2.73
C VAL A 23 9.70 -13.31 -3.36
N TRP A 24 10.66 -13.78 -2.56
CA TRP A 24 11.72 -14.66 -3.06
C TRP A 24 11.17 -15.96 -3.66
N GLU A 25 10.21 -16.59 -2.99
CA GLU A 25 9.61 -17.85 -3.43
C GLU A 25 8.73 -17.70 -4.68
N THR A 26 8.07 -16.55 -4.89
CA THR A 26 7.17 -16.34 -6.03
C THR A 26 7.78 -15.60 -7.20
N GLU A 27 8.66 -14.63 -6.95
CA GLU A 27 9.25 -13.77 -7.98
C GLU A 27 10.73 -14.09 -8.24
N GLY A 28 11.40 -14.84 -7.35
CA GLY A 28 12.85 -15.08 -7.45
C GLY A 28 13.70 -13.85 -7.10
N ASP A 29 13.06 -12.77 -6.64
CA ASP A 29 13.70 -11.52 -6.28
C ASP A 29 13.90 -11.41 -4.76
N TRP A 30 15.06 -10.87 -4.37
CA TRP A 30 15.36 -10.58 -2.97
C TRP A 30 15.12 -9.11 -2.67
N ILE A 31 14.07 -8.82 -1.90
CA ILE A 31 13.75 -7.47 -1.43
C ILE A 31 14.26 -7.23 -0.01
N PHE A 32 14.48 -5.96 0.32
CA PHE A 32 14.91 -5.53 1.65
C PHE A 32 13.81 -4.70 2.31
N ALA A 33 13.54 -4.99 3.59
CA ALA A 33 12.68 -4.14 4.39
C ALA A 33 13.48 -2.93 4.86
N HIS A 34 13.07 -1.73 4.45
CA HIS A 34 13.56 -0.49 5.02
C HIS A 34 12.88 -0.29 6.36
N VAL A 35 13.66 -0.27 7.44
CA VAL A 35 13.19 -0.02 8.81
C VAL A 35 13.91 1.23 9.30
N PRO A 36 13.20 2.35 9.50
CA PRO A 36 13.81 3.62 9.85
C PRO A 36 14.31 3.59 11.30
N SER A 37 15.15 4.55 11.67
CA SER A 37 15.45 4.77 13.09
C SER A 37 14.20 5.30 13.82
N LEU A 38 14.15 5.23 15.15
CA LEU A 38 13.02 5.78 15.91
C LEU A 38 12.80 7.29 15.67
N ILE A 39 13.86 8.02 15.32
CA ILE A 39 13.76 9.44 14.99
C ILE A 39 13.14 9.61 13.61
N ASP A 40 13.61 8.84 12.63
CA ASP A 40 13.10 8.91 11.27
C ASP A 40 11.67 8.35 11.17
N GLU A 41 11.32 7.32 11.94
CA GLU A 41 9.96 6.76 12.04
C GLU A 41 8.93 7.81 12.47
N HIS A 42 9.32 8.71 13.38
CA HIS A 42 8.47 9.82 13.79
C HIS A 42 8.14 10.73 12.60
N ASP A 43 9.15 11.08 11.80
CA ASP A 43 9.02 12.04 10.70
C ASP A 43 8.41 11.41 9.44
N LEU A 44 8.70 10.13 9.18
CA LEU A 44 8.24 9.37 8.01
C LEU A 44 6.85 8.76 8.20
N GLY A 45 6.48 8.42 9.45
CA GLY A 45 5.15 7.91 9.80
C GLY A 45 4.88 6.43 9.52
N TRP A 46 5.91 5.64 9.17
CA TRP A 46 5.82 4.21 8.91
C TRP A 46 6.95 3.44 9.60
N ASP A 47 6.68 2.17 9.95
CA ASP A 47 7.65 1.27 10.61
C ASP A 47 8.47 0.46 9.60
N SER A 48 7.86 0.12 8.46
CA SER A 48 8.56 -0.60 7.39
C SER A 48 8.10 -0.16 6.02
N ALA A 49 9.05 -0.03 5.12
CA ALA A 49 8.79 0.26 3.73
C ALA A 49 9.57 -0.70 2.83
N PHE A 50 9.09 -0.82 1.60
CA PHE A 50 9.71 -1.65 0.59
C PHE A 50 9.76 -0.88 -0.73
N HIS A 51 10.85 -1.10 -1.46
CA HIS A 51 10.91 -0.73 -2.88
C HIS A 51 10.55 -1.94 -3.72
N PHE A 52 9.45 -1.82 -4.48
CA PHE A 52 9.05 -2.77 -5.50
C PHE A 52 9.36 -2.18 -6.87
N PRO A 53 10.43 -2.61 -7.55
CA PRO A 53 10.76 -2.09 -8.88
C PRO A 53 9.68 -2.42 -9.93
N TRP A 54 8.78 -3.36 -9.61
CA TRP A 54 7.66 -3.78 -10.44
C TRP A 54 6.31 -3.13 -10.08
N ALA A 55 6.22 -2.32 -9.01
CA ALA A 55 4.98 -1.62 -8.70
C ALA A 55 4.84 -0.37 -9.60
N ASP A 56 3.62 -0.04 -10.00
CA ASP A 56 3.33 1.11 -10.86
C ASP A 56 3.69 2.47 -10.20
N HIS A 57 3.81 2.49 -8.87
CA HIS A 57 4.18 3.68 -8.13
C HIS A 57 5.69 3.95 -8.21
N PRO A 58 6.11 5.17 -8.59
CA PRO A 58 7.53 5.52 -8.62
C PRO A 58 8.13 5.43 -7.23
N ALA A 59 9.43 5.16 -7.16
CA ALA A 59 10.19 5.28 -5.91
C ALA A 59 10.04 6.71 -5.34
N ASN A 60 9.69 6.82 -4.06
CA ASN A 60 9.56 8.12 -3.41
C ASN A 60 10.91 8.54 -2.79
N PRO A 61 11.62 9.56 -3.32
CA PRO A 61 12.95 9.94 -2.85
C PRO A 61 12.95 10.45 -1.40
N ASP A 62 11.84 11.04 -0.96
CA ASP A 62 11.70 11.56 0.42
C ASP A 62 11.37 10.46 1.43
N HIS A 63 11.10 9.23 0.96
CA HIS A 63 10.81 8.07 1.79
C HIS A 63 11.73 6.89 1.41
N GLU A 64 13.02 7.16 1.39
CA GLU A 64 14.09 6.18 1.17
C GLU A 64 14.00 5.40 -0.16
N GLY A 65 13.34 5.96 -1.18
CA GLY A 65 13.15 5.31 -2.47
C GLY A 65 12.11 4.18 -2.45
N CYS A 66 11.35 4.04 -1.37
CA CYS A 66 10.30 3.04 -1.25
C CYS A 66 9.00 3.47 -1.94
N ASN A 67 8.14 2.51 -2.23
CA ASN A 67 6.84 2.73 -2.86
C ASN A 67 5.71 1.87 -2.26
N PHE A 68 5.95 1.24 -1.11
CA PHE A 68 4.98 0.49 -0.33
C PHE A 68 5.29 0.64 1.16
N PHE A 69 4.29 1.01 1.97
CA PHE A 69 4.50 1.48 3.33
C PHE A 69 3.59 0.76 4.32
N ILE A 70 4.15 0.37 5.46
CA ILE A 70 3.44 -0.34 6.53
C ILE A 70 3.74 0.34 7.87
N GLN A 71 2.68 0.63 8.62
CA GLN A 71 2.74 0.86 10.05
C GLN A 71 2.15 -0.35 10.77
N TYR A 72 2.93 -0.98 11.64
CA TYR A 72 2.46 -2.06 12.50
C TYR A 72 1.68 -1.47 13.68
N LYS A 73 0.63 -2.19 14.08
CA LYS A 73 -0.20 -1.86 15.23
C LYS A 73 -0.46 -3.11 16.03
N LEU A 74 0.02 -3.15 17.26
CA LEU A 74 -0.31 -4.24 18.16
C LEU A 74 -1.76 -4.12 18.65
N SER A 75 -2.55 -5.19 18.49
CA SER A 75 -3.94 -5.28 18.93
C SER A 75 -4.10 -6.21 20.13
N GLY A 76 -4.91 -5.77 21.09
CA GLY A 76 -5.36 -6.58 22.21
C GLY A 76 -6.79 -7.06 22.00
N GLN A 77 -7.16 -8.16 22.67
CA GLN A 77 -8.50 -8.76 22.54
C GLN A 77 -9.41 -8.34 23.71
N LEU A 78 -10.61 -7.87 23.40
CA LEU A 78 -11.66 -7.60 24.37
C LEU A 78 -12.61 -8.80 24.42
N THR A 79 -12.84 -9.32 25.64
CA THR A 79 -13.44 -10.63 25.87
C THR A 79 -14.70 -10.58 26.75
N SER A 80 -15.24 -9.39 27.03
CA SER A 80 -16.37 -9.23 27.93
C SER A 80 -17.44 -8.33 27.35
N SER A 81 -18.71 -8.64 27.66
CA SER A 81 -19.89 -7.88 27.21
C SER A 81 -19.94 -6.43 27.69
N GLY A 82 -19.19 -6.09 28.72
CA GLY A 82 -19.04 -4.71 29.21
C GLY A 82 -17.98 -3.89 28.45
N ALA A 83 -17.27 -4.49 27.48
CA ALA A 83 -16.36 -3.76 26.63
C ALA A 83 -17.12 -2.72 25.79
N LYS A 84 -16.47 -1.58 25.52
CA LYS A 84 -16.97 -0.63 24.52
C LYS A 84 -17.11 -1.35 23.18
N GLU A 85 -17.97 -0.89 22.27
CA GLU A 85 -18.13 -1.51 20.94
C GLU A 85 -18.57 -3.00 20.94
N TRP A 86 -18.90 -3.61 22.09
CA TRP A 86 -19.32 -5.03 22.15
C TRP A 86 -20.61 -5.27 21.37
N ALA A 87 -21.53 -4.30 21.40
CA ALA A 87 -22.80 -4.39 20.68
C ALA A 87 -22.63 -4.52 19.15
N ASP A 88 -21.50 -4.03 18.62
CA ASP A 88 -21.20 -4.08 17.18
C ASP A 88 -20.75 -5.47 16.72
N TRP A 89 -20.12 -6.23 17.63
CA TRP A 89 -19.54 -7.54 17.33
C TRP A 89 -20.33 -8.71 17.91
N ASN A 90 -20.87 -8.56 19.13
CA ASN A 90 -21.50 -9.60 19.92
C ASN A 90 -20.62 -10.85 20.15
N GLU A 91 -19.30 -10.70 20.02
CA GLU A 91 -18.29 -11.72 20.26
C GLU A 91 -16.97 -11.07 20.72
N GLU A 92 -15.98 -11.88 21.09
CA GLU A 92 -14.65 -11.37 21.40
C GLU A 92 -13.99 -10.75 20.14
N TYR A 93 -13.42 -9.57 20.28
CA TYR A 93 -12.88 -8.82 19.16
C TYR A 93 -11.52 -8.19 19.50
N PHE A 94 -10.71 -7.95 18.47
CA PHE A 94 -9.43 -7.28 18.57
C PHE A 94 -9.60 -5.77 18.42
N ARG A 95 -8.75 -5.01 19.11
CA ARG A 95 -8.71 -3.56 19.06
C ARG A 95 -7.27 -3.06 19.04
N PHE A 96 -6.98 -2.13 18.14
CA PHE A 96 -5.79 -1.31 18.19
C PHE A 96 -6.15 0.18 18.15
N LYS A 97 -5.17 1.02 18.47
CA LYS A 97 -5.29 2.48 18.47
C LYS A 97 -4.47 3.04 17.32
N ILE A 98 -5.02 3.99 16.56
CA ILE A 98 -4.30 4.69 15.49
C ILE A 98 -3.34 5.73 16.09
N PRO A 99 -3.81 6.72 16.89
CA PRO A 99 -2.92 7.73 17.46
C PRO A 99 -1.98 7.16 18.52
N HIS A 100 -0.76 7.71 18.55
CA HIS A 100 0.21 7.41 19.59
C HIS A 100 -0.09 8.24 20.83
N SER A 101 0.25 7.71 22.01
CA SER A 101 0.13 8.48 23.25
C SER A 101 1.36 9.36 23.43
N THR A 102 1.20 10.66 23.21
CA THR A 102 2.25 11.68 23.37
C THR A 102 2.00 12.51 24.63
N LYS A 103 3.01 13.22 25.14
CA LYS A 103 2.82 14.16 26.27
C LYS A 103 2.69 15.58 25.74
N ASP A 104 1.70 16.32 26.25
CA ASP A 104 1.61 17.77 26.01
C ASP A 104 2.67 18.55 26.81
N ASP A 105 2.74 19.87 26.61
CA ASP A 105 3.68 20.77 27.31
C ASP A 105 3.53 20.73 28.85
N LYS A 106 2.41 20.20 29.35
CA LYS A 106 2.11 20.03 30.77
C LYS A 106 2.39 18.61 31.26
N GLY A 107 2.95 17.74 30.41
CA GLY A 107 3.27 16.36 30.70
C GLY A 107 2.07 15.40 30.70
N LYS A 108 0.87 15.85 30.29
CA LYS A 108 -0.34 15.04 30.22
C LYS A 108 -0.35 14.24 28.92
N PHE A 109 -0.72 12.96 29.02
CA PHE A 109 -0.87 12.12 27.84
C PHE A 109 -2.07 12.56 26.98
N VAL A 110 -1.82 12.84 25.71
CA VAL A 110 -2.79 13.20 24.68
C VAL A 110 -2.65 12.26 23.48
N ASP A 111 -3.67 12.23 22.62
CA ASP A 111 -3.65 11.45 21.39
C ASP A 111 -2.92 12.25 20.29
N GLY A 112 -1.75 11.78 19.87
CA GLY A 112 -0.96 12.35 18.79
C GLY A 112 -1.23 11.64 17.46
N TYR A 113 -1.61 12.41 16.45
CA TYR A 113 -1.93 11.90 15.11
C TYR A 113 -0.82 12.10 14.08
N HIS A 114 0.36 12.61 14.48
CA HIS A 114 1.44 12.93 13.55
C HIS A 114 1.80 11.78 12.58
N GLN A 115 2.01 10.57 13.09
CA GLN A 115 2.30 9.42 12.24
C GLN A 115 1.11 9.04 11.34
N TRP A 116 -0.13 9.23 11.78
CA TRP A 116 -1.31 9.07 10.91
C TRP A 116 -1.33 10.14 9.83
N ASP A 117 -1.04 11.40 10.13
CA ASP A 117 -0.99 12.50 9.17
C ASP A 117 0.05 12.20 8.06
N ARG A 118 1.26 11.77 8.45
CA ARG A 118 2.33 11.38 7.52
C ARG A 118 1.97 10.19 6.65
N LEU A 119 1.40 9.16 7.26
CA LEU A 119 0.97 7.96 6.55
C LEU A 119 -0.21 8.27 5.60
N LYS A 120 -1.09 9.19 5.99
CA LYS A 120 -2.22 9.66 5.19
C LYS A 120 -1.77 10.54 4.02
N GLU A 121 -0.77 11.40 4.21
CA GLU A 121 -0.13 12.18 3.12
C GLU A 121 0.40 11.26 2.00
N LEU A 122 1.05 10.15 2.35
CA LEU A 122 1.48 9.12 1.39
C LEU A 122 0.30 8.43 0.71
N ALA A 123 -0.70 8.03 1.49
CA ALA A 123 -1.90 7.39 0.98
C ALA A 123 -2.68 8.28 -0.01
N ASP A 124 -2.79 9.58 0.27
CA ASP A 124 -3.48 10.56 -0.59
C ASP A 124 -2.70 10.87 -1.88
N GLN A 125 -1.39 10.65 -1.89
CA GLN A 125 -0.57 10.61 -3.11
C GLN A 125 -0.75 9.31 -3.91
N GLY A 126 -1.56 8.38 -3.42
CA GLY A 126 -1.89 7.11 -4.06
C GLY A 126 -0.99 5.95 -3.64
N TYR A 127 0.07 6.17 -2.85
CA TYR A 127 0.96 5.08 -2.44
C TYR A 127 0.21 4.02 -1.64
N PRO A 128 0.48 2.72 -1.88
CA PRO A 128 -0.07 1.64 -1.08
C PRO A 128 0.48 1.71 0.35
N THR A 129 -0.44 1.99 1.28
CA THR A 129 -0.09 2.34 2.65
C THR A 129 -1.04 1.66 3.61
N TYR A 130 -0.52 0.88 4.55
CA TYR A 130 -1.33 -0.03 5.36
C TYR A 130 -1.02 0.02 6.85
N TYR A 131 -2.05 -0.18 7.67
CA TYR A 131 -1.88 -0.67 9.04
C TYR A 131 -1.89 -2.19 9.05
N ALA A 132 -0.82 -2.81 9.54
CA ALA A 132 -0.72 -4.23 9.76
C ALA A 132 -0.88 -4.57 11.24
N THR A 133 -1.68 -5.58 11.57
CA THR A 133 -1.90 -5.97 12.97
C THR A 133 -1.84 -7.48 13.17
N ASN A 134 -1.81 -7.93 14.42
CA ASN A 134 -1.86 -9.34 14.78
C ASN A 134 -3.30 -9.87 14.83
N SER A 135 -3.46 -11.14 14.47
CA SER A 135 -4.71 -11.91 14.66
C SER A 135 -4.62 -12.96 15.79
N THR A 136 -3.46 -13.09 16.41
CA THR A 136 -3.21 -13.94 17.59
C THR A 136 -2.60 -13.12 18.73
N LEU A 137 -2.79 -13.58 19.96
CA LEU A 137 -2.13 -13.04 21.15
C LEU A 137 -0.89 -13.84 21.54
N SER A 138 -0.66 -15.00 20.92
CA SER A 138 0.43 -15.92 21.29
C SER A 138 1.60 -15.87 20.32
N LYS A 139 2.79 -15.70 20.88
CA LYS A 139 4.07 -15.79 20.20
C LYS A 139 4.31 -17.19 19.62
N SER A 140 3.82 -18.25 20.27
CA SER A 140 3.91 -19.61 19.73
C SER A 140 3.13 -19.74 18.43
N ASP A 141 1.96 -19.12 18.37
CA ASP A 141 1.08 -19.19 17.22
C ASP A 141 1.66 -18.35 16.08
N LEU A 142 2.16 -17.14 16.39
CA LEU A 142 2.89 -16.30 15.43
C LEU A 142 4.06 -17.07 14.79
N GLN A 143 4.85 -17.80 15.60
CA GLN A 143 5.94 -18.63 15.10
C GLN A 143 5.44 -19.83 14.28
N THR A 144 4.31 -20.42 14.67
CA THR A 144 3.71 -21.56 13.97
C THR A 144 3.22 -21.13 12.58
N SER A 145 2.48 -20.03 12.48
CA SER A 145 2.01 -19.47 11.21
C SER A 145 3.17 -19.02 10.31
N ALA A 146 4.22 -18.44 10.89
CA ALA A 146 5.43 -18.08 10.14
C ALA A 146 6.12 -19.31 9.52
N ARG A 147 6.25 -20.40 10.29
CA ARG A 147 6.84 -21.67 9.81
C ARG A 147 5.97 -22.36 8.78
N ALA A 148 4.65 -22.33 8.98
CA ALA A 148 3.67 -22.92 8.07
C ALA A 148 3.50 -22.12 6.76
N GLY A 149 4.02 -20.89 6.70
CA GLY A 149 3.88 -20.01 5.54
C GLY A 149 2.49 -19.35 5.44
N THR A 150 1.68 -19.40 6.49
CA THR A 150 0.31 -18.84 6.54
C THR A 150 0.25 -17.46 7.21
N LEU A 151 1.36 -16.97 7.77
CA LEU A 151 1.36 -15.70 8.52
C LEU A 151 0.82 -14.52 7.71
N LEU A 152 1.17 -14.41 6.42
CA LEU A 152 0.68 -13.31 5.57
C LEU A 152 -0.82 -13.43 5.26
N ASP A 153 -1.35 -14.65 5.23
CA ASP A 153 -2.79 -14.88 5.03
C ASP A 153 -3.59 -14.49 6.28
N GLU A 154 -2.99 -14.73 7.44
CA GLU A 154 -3.59 -14.48 8.76
C GLU A 154 -3.40 -13.05 9.26
N THR A 155 -2.47 -12.27 8.68
CA THR A 155 -2.17 -10.89 9.06
C THR A 155 -3.21 -9.94 8.46
N PRO A 156 -4.05 -9.28 9.28
CA PRO A 156 -5.00 -8.30 8.80
C PRO A 156 -4.30 -7.00 8.37
N LEU A 157 -4.69 -6.49 7.20
CA LEU A 157 -4.27 -5.19 6.67
C LEU A 157 -5.46 -4.25 6.50
N LEU A 158 -5.36 -3.07 7.12
CA LEU A 158 -6.26 -1.94 6.89
C LEU A 158 -5.58 -0.96 5.91
N ASP A 159 -6.23 -0.70 4.78
CA ASP A 159 -5.75 0.29 3.80
C ASP A 159 -6.02 1.71 4.27
N VAL A 160 -4.97 2.51 4.43
CA VAL A 160 -5.04 3.89 4.92
C VAL A 160 -5.69 4.82 3.89
N ARG A 161 -5.65 4.47 2.60
CA ARG A 161 -6.30 5.26 1.52
C ARG A 161 -7.82 5.33 1.73
N GLY A 162 -8.40 4.25 2.23
CA GLY A 162 -9.83 4.15 2.53
C GLY A 162 -10.27 4.82 3.83
N VAL A 163 -9.33 5.31 4.66
CA VAL A 163 -9.64 5.93 5.96
C VAL A 163 -9.88 7.43 5.79
N HIS A 164 -11.08 7.89 6.10
CA HIS A 164 -11.48 9.28 5.80
C HIS A 164 -11.29 10.26 6.97
N ALA A 165 -11.29 9.77 8.20
CA ALA A 165 -11.20 10.60 9.40
C ALA A 165 -10.11 10.13 10.36
N SER A 166 -9.74 11.00 11.30
CA SER A 166 -8.81 10.70 12.38
C SER A 166 -9.50 9.82 13.44
N HIS A 167 -9.62 8.53 13.14
CA HIS A 167 -10.24 7.56 14.04
C HIS A 167 -9.32 7.22 15.20
N LYS A 168 -9.88 7.08 16.40
CA LYS A 168 -9.07 6.72 17.57
C LYS A 168 -8.80 5.23 17.65
N HIS A 169 -9.82 4.42 17.36
CA HIS A 169 -9.75 2.98 17.51
C HIS A 169 -10.21 2.26 16.25
N VAL A 170 -9.59 1.11 16.03
CA VAL A 170 -10.02 0.16 15.00
C VAL A 170 -10.30 -1.16 15.68
N THR A 171 -11.39 -1.81 15.31
CA THR A 171 -11.79 -3.11 15.83
C THR A 171 -12.09 -4.10 14.72
N PHE A 172 -11.92 -5.38 15.00
CA PHE A 172 -12.21 -6.48 14.08
C PHE A 172 -12.32 -7.80 14.84
N THR A 173 -12.95 -8.80 14.23
CA THR A 173 -12.92 -10.18 14.74
C THR A 173 -12.07 -11.04 13.83
N ALA A 174 -11.68 -12.24 14.30
CA ALA A 174 -10.94 -13.18 13.46
C ALA A 174 -11.74 -13.56 12.19
N LYS A 175 -13.07 -13.69 12.30
CA LYS A 175 -13.96 -14.16 11.24
C LYS A 175 -14.53 -13.06 10.35
N SER A 176 -14.48 -11.79 10.77
CA SER A 176 -14.99 -10.69 9.95
C SER A 176 -14.18 -10.56 8.65
N ASN A 177 -14.74 -9.91 7.64
CA ASN A 177 -14.03 -9.45 6.44
C ASN A 177 -13.88 -7.91 6.40
N PHE A 178 -14.05 -7.25 7.55
CA PHE A 178 -13.99 -5.81 7.69
C PHE A 178 -13.44 -5.38 9.04
N PHE A 179 -12.92 -4.17 9.07
CA PHE A 179 -12.65 -3.37 10.26
C PHE A 179 -13.81 -2.40 10.50
N LEU A 180 -14.03 -2.08 11.77
CA LEU A 180 -14.82 -0.92 12.19
C LEU A 180 -13.88 0.12 12.80
N LEU A 181 -13.93 1.34 12.28
CA LEU A 181 -13.21 2.48 12.79
C LEU A 181 -14.13 3.33 13.65
N HIS A 182 -13.63 3.76 14.81
CA HIS A 182 -14.42 4.34 15.89
C HIS A 182 -13.91 5.74 16.25
N SER A 183 -14.50 6.72 15.58
CA SER A 183 -14.66 8.13 15.96
C SER A 183 -15.93 8.63 15.26
N GLU A 184 -16.02 8.31 13.97
CA GLU A 184 -17.24 8.25 13.18
C GLU A 184 -17.33 6.80 12.68
N VAL A 185 -18.45 6.09 12.87
CA VAL A 185 -18.47 4.65 12.55
C VAL A 185 -18.29 4.46 11.05
N GLU A 186 -17.11 3.94 10.68
CA GLU A 186 -16.70 3.70 9.31
C GLU A 186 -16.33 2.23 9.15
N ARG A 187 -16.80 1.61 8.07
CA ARG A 187 -16.50 0.22 7.74
C ARG A 187 -15.49 0.17 6.62
N SER A 188 -14.35 -0.47 6.87
CA SER A 188 -13.29 -0.65 5.87
C SER A 188 -13.01 -2.14 5.64
N PRO A 189 -12.69 -2.58 4.40
CA PRO A 189 -12.32 -3.96 4.13
C PRO A 189 -11.14 -4.44 5.00
N LYS A 190 -11.22 -5.68 5.49
CA LYS A 190 -10.10 -6.35 6.14
C LYS A 190 -9.43 -7.26 5.13
N ASN A 191 -8.34 -6.78 4.55
CA ASN A 191 -7.57 -7.53 3.58
C ASN A 191 -6.58 -8.45 4.29
N SER A 192 -6.17 -9.54 3.64
CA SER A 192 -4.98 -10.29 4.07
C SER A 192 -3.73 -9.65 3.47
N PHE A 193 -2.61 -9.77 4.17
CA PHE A 193 -1.33 -9.27 3.66
C PHE A 193 -0.97 -9.92 2.32
N ARG A 194 -1.11 -11.25 2.22
CA ARG A 194 -0.86 -11.96 0.95
C ARG A 194 -1.77 -11.45 -0.17
N GLY A 195 -3.06 -11.22 0.11
CA GLY A 195 -4.00 -10.73 -0.89
C GLY A 195 -3.61 -9.35 -1.42
N VAL A 196 -3.20 -8.43 -0.55
CA VAL A 196 -2.71 -7.10 -0.95
C VAL A 196 -1.45 -7.21 -1.81
N VAL A 197 -0.48 -8.01 -1.37
CA VAL A 197 0.76 -8.24 -2.13
C VAL A 197 0.43 -8.82 -3.50
N GLN A 198 -0.44 -9.82 -3.55
CA GLN A 198 -0.87 -10.43 -4.80
C GLN A 198 -1.56 -9.40 -5.68
N THR A 199 -2.42 -8.54 -5.15
CA THR A 199 -3.02 -7.44 -5.92
C THR A 199 -1.94 -6.49 -6.44
N ILE A 200 -0.94 -6.09 -5.66
CA ILE A 200 0.15 -5.21 -6.15
C ILE A 200 1.00 -5.94 -7.21
N LEU A 201 1.19 -7.25 -7.03
CA LEU A 201 1.81 -8.14 -8.02
C LEU A 201 0.86 -8.49 -9.18
N GLU A 202 -0.41 -8.13 -9.18
CA GLU A 202 -1.35 -8.40 -10.27
C GLU A 202 -1.81 -7.12 -10.95
N GLU A 203 -1.70 -5.98 -10.26
CA GLU A 203 -1.62 -4.62 -10.81
C GLU A 203 -0.46 -4.52 -11.83
N LYS A 204 0.44 -5.53 -11.84
CA LYS A 204 1.37 -5.84 -12.93
C LYS A 204 0.75 -5.63 -14.30
N SER A 205 1.43 -4.78 -15.07
CA SER A 205 1.45 -4.79 -16.52
C SER A 205 0.09 -4.48 -17.15
N SER A 206 -0.23 -3.18 -17.24
CA SER A 206 -1.08 -2.75 -18.33
C SER A 206 -0.39 -3.16 -19.65
N SER A 207 -1.12 -3.84 -20.54
CA SER A 207 -0.60 -4.13 -21.87
C SER A 207 -0.07 -2.83 -22.50
N PHE A 208 0.98 -2.90 -23.32
CA PHE A 208 1.49 -1.72 -24.01
C PHE A 208 0.35 -0.91 -24.65
N GLU A 209 -0.63 -1.60 -25.21
CA GLU A 209 -1.83 -1.00 -25.78
C GLU A 209 -2.71 -0.26 -24.74
N SER A 210 -2.92 -0.86 -23.57
CA SER A 210 -3.66 -0.24 -22.45
C SER A 210 -2.93 0.99 -21.89
N SER A 211 -1.63 0.91 -21.62
CA SER A 211 -0.84 2.03 -21.10
C SER A 211 -0.76 3.17 -22.10
N THR A 212 -0.51 2.85 -23.37
CA THR A 212 -0.49 3.82 -24.47
C THR A 212 -1.83 4.55 -24.59
N LYS A 213 -2.96 3.81 -24.47
CA LYS A 213 -4.29 4.41 -24.51
C LYS A 213 -4.53 5.38 -23.35
N ALA A 214 -4.11 5.01 -22.13
CA ALA A 214 -4.23 5.86 -20.96
C ALA A 214 -3.39 7.15 -21.11
N ILE A 215 -2.13 7.02 -21.52
CA ILE A 215 -1.24 8.16 -21.77
C ILE A 215 -1.84 9.08 -22.84
N ILE A 216 -2.29 8.54 -23.97
CA ILE A 216 -2.90 9.33 -25.06
C ILE A 216 -4.14 10.07 -24.55
N ALA A 217 -4.97 9.45 -23.72
CA ALA A 217 -6.17 10.09 -23.17
C ALA A 217 -5.79 11.30 -22.30
N SER A 218 -4.82 11.15 -21.39
CA SER A 218 -4.30 12.25 -20.57
C SER A 218 -3.68 13.36 -21.42
N LEU A 219 -2.84 13.00 -22.40
CA LEU A 219 -2.23 13.98 -23.31
C LEU A 219 -3.28 14.70 -24.16
N SER A 220 -4.36 14.03 -24.53
CA SER A 220 -5.47 14.61 -25.31
C SER A 220 -6.26 15.63 -24.48
N GLN A 221 -6.47 15.38 -23.19
CA GLN A 221 -7.10 16.35 -22.27
C GLN A 221 -6.24 17.61 -22.10
N MET A 222 -4.92 17.49 -22.15
CA MET A 222 -4.01 18.64 -22.09
C MET A 222 -3.97 19.47 -23.38
N SER A 223 -4.51 18.94 -24.49
CA SER A 223 -4.34 19.49 -25.85
C SER A 223 -5.29 20.64 -26.23
N GLU A 224 -6.06 21.18 -25.28
CA GLU A 224 -7.27 21.96 -25.56
C GLU A 224 -7.09 23.17 -26.51
N ARG A 225 -5.87 23.66 -26.76
CA ARG A 225 -5.60 24.78 -27.68
C ARG A 225 -4.40 24.62 -28.63
N ASN A 226 -3.77 23.45 -28.72
CA ASN A 226 -2.56 23.27 -29.53
C ASN A 226 -2.82 22.32 -30.72
N GLU A 227 -2.87 22.90 -31.93
CA GLU A 227 -3.10 22.14 -33.17
C GLU A 227 -1.97 21.16 -33.51
N GLU A 228 -0.71 21.53 -33.24
CA GLU A 228 0.45 20.66 -33.44
C GLU A 228 0.37 19.44 -32.52
N TRP A 229 0.03 19.67 -31.25
CA TRP A 229 -0.17 18.62 -30.24
C TRP A 229 -1.27 17.64 -30.67
N ARG A 230 -2.42 18.15 -31.14
CA ARG A 230 -3.53 17.32 -31.63
C ARG A 230 -3.16 16.50 -32.86
N SER A 231 -2.41 17.09 -33.78
CA SER A 231 -1.91 16.43 -35.00
C SER A 231 -0.97 15.28 -34.66
N ASP A 232 -0.01 15.51 -33.75
CA ASP A 232 0.94 14.49 -33.33
C ASP A 232 0.25 13.35 -32.55
N ILE A 233 -0.71 13.64 -31.67
CA ILE A 233 -1.53 12.61 -31.02
C ILE A 233 -2.30 11.78 -32.05
N SER A 234 -2.93 12.43 -33.02
CA SER A 234 -3.70 11.74 -34.07
C SER A 234 -2.83 10.78 -34.87
N ARG A 235 -1.57 11.15 -35.13
CA ARG A 235 -0.58 10.29 -35.80
C ARG A 235 -0.25 9.05 -34.96
N ILE A 236 -0.09 9.20 -33.64
CA ILE A 236 0.15 8.07 -32.72
C ILE A 236 -1.06 7.11 -32.71
N ILE A 237 -2.28 7.65 -32.70
CA ILE A 237 -3.52 6.85 -32.72
C ILE A 237 -3.65 6.07 -34.03
N GLN A 238 -3.35 6.69 -35.18
CA GLN A 238 -3.41 6.02 -36.49
C GLN A 238 -2.44 4.84 -36.58
N LEU A 239 -1.26 4.94 -35.97
CA LEU A 239 -0.30 3.83 -35.90
C LEU A 239 -0.85 2.61 -35.14
N ALA A 240 -1.83 2.81 -34.23
CA ALA A 240 -2.49 1.70 -33.54
C ALA A 240 -3.34 0.83 -34.48
N GLN A 241 -3.81 1.44 -35.59
CA GLN A 241 -4.74 0.84 -36.54
C GLN A 241 -4.04 0.25 -37.76
N ASP A 242 -2.71 0.35 -37.83
CA ASP A 242 -1.93 -0.15 -38.96
C ASP A 242 -1.92 -1.69 -39.01
N ASN A 243 -1.96 -2.25 -40.23
CA ASN A 243 -2.06 -3.70 -40.48
C ASN A 243 -0.72 -4.45 -40.30
N GLN A 244 0.26 -3.83 -39.63
CA GLN A 244 1.57 -4.42 -39.41
C GLN A 244 1.56 -5.50 -38.33
N ALA A 245 2.60 -6.35 -38.34
CA ALA A 245 2.83 -7.33 -37.29
C ALA A 245 2.93 -6.63 -35.93
N ARG A 246 2.29 -7.22 -34.90
CA ARG A 246 2.15 -6.62 -33.56
C ARG A 246 3.46 -6.04 -32.98
N PRO A 247 4.63 -6.71 -33.03
CA PRO A 247 5.86 -6.17 -32.47
C PRO A 247 6.33 -4.88 -33.14
N GLN A 248 6.19 -4.78 -34.47
CA GLN A 248 6.59 -3.60 -35.24
C GLN A 248 5.67 -2.41 -34.95
N ARG A 249 4.36 -2.69 -34.82
CA ARG A 249 3.36 -1.69 -34.46
C ARG A 249 3.62 -1.08 -33.08
N VAL A 250 3.82 -1.94 -32.07
CA VAL A 250 4.14 -1.55 -30.69
C VAL A 250 5.38 -0.66 -30.65
N TRP A 251 6.47 -1.09 -31.29
CA TRP A 251 7.72 -0.34 -31.28
C TRP A 251 7.59 1.04 -31.94
N ARG A 252 6.88 1.14 -33.07
CA ARG A 252 6.63 2.42 -33.74
C ARG A 252 5.80 3.37 -32.86
N GLN A 253 4.73 2.86 -32.26
CA GLN A 253 3.92 3.66 -31.34
C GLN A 253 4.73 4.18 -30.16
N TYR A 254 5.58 3.33 -29.58
CA TYR A 254 6.46 3.72 -28.48
C TYR A 254 7.40 4.86 -28.90
N MET A 255 8.10 4.72 -30.03
CA MET A 255 9.02 5.74 -30.52
C MET A 255 8.33 7.09 -30.77
N HIS A 256 7.12 7.08 -31.33
CA HIS A 256 6.35 8.30 -31.55
C HIS A 256 5.85 8.90 -30.24
N LEU A 257 5.43 8.08 -29.28
CA LEU A 257 4.99 8.55 -27.96
C LEU A 257 6.17 9.13 -27.15
N THR A 258 7.34 8.49 -27.17
CA THR A 258 8.55 9.03 -26.53
C THR A 258 9.00 10.34 -27.18
N SER A 259 8.99 10.42 -28.52
CA SER A 259 9.29 11.66 -29.23
C SER A 259 8.28 12.77 -28.91
N PHE A 260 7.02 12.43 -28.74
CA PHE A 260 5.97 13.36 -28.36
C PHE A 260 6.23 13.94 -26.96
N VAL A 261 6.41 13.06 -25.97
CA VAL A 261 6.64 13.45 -24.57
C VAL A 261 7.91 14.29 -24.47
N PHE A 262 8.98 13.90 -25.17
CA PHE A 262 10.21 14.67 -25.19
C PHE A 262 10.01 16.07 -25.80
N ARG A 263 9.36 16.18 -26.96
CA ARG A 263 9.16 17.46 -27.66
C ARG A 263 8.25 18.41 -26.88
N HIS A 264 7.12 17.91 -26.39
CA HIS A 264 6.03 18.75 -25.89
C HIS A 264 6.03 18.92 -24.36
N ILE A 265 6.63 17.98 -23.62
CA ILE A 265 6.67 17.99 -22.15
C ILE A 265 8.12 18.17 -21.65
N GLY A 266 9.13 17.81 -22.45
CA GLY A 266 10.53 17.85 -22.02
C GLY A 266 10.93 16.69 -21.10
N ALA A 267 10.12 15.63 -21.05
CA ALA A 267 10.36 14.44 -20.23
C ALA A 267 10.81 13.24 -21.08
N VAL A 268 11.40 12.23 -20.42
CA VAL A 268 11.76 10.96 -21.07
C VAL A 268 10.72 9.91 -20.69
N LEU A 269 10.07 9.34 -21.69
CA LEU A 269 9.20 8.18 -21.50
C LEU A 269 10.03 6.91 -21.59
N LEU A 270 10.03 6.12 -20.51
CA LEU A 270 10.66 4.80 -20.47
C LEU A 270 9.58 3.72 -20.44
N TRP A 271 9.76 2.68 -21.24
CA TRP A 271 8.93 1.48 -21.20
C TRP A 271 9.77 0.30 -20.69
N PHE A 272 9.27 -0.33 -19.65
CA PHE A 272 9.84 -1.54 -19.06
C PHE A 272 8.90 -2.70 -19.40
N PRO A 273 9.11 -3.41 -20.53
CA PRO A 273 8.30 -4.58 -20.84
C PRO A 273 8.41 -5.59 -19.71
N ASP A 274 7.27 -6.12 -19.28
CA ASP A 274 7.27 -7.26 -18.37
C ASP A 274 7.88 -8.45 -19.13
N ASN A 275 9.05 -8.89 -18.70
CA ASN A 275 9.77 -10.02 -19.28
C ASN A 275 9.48 -11.32 -18.52
N ARG A 276 8.51 -11.31 -17.60
CA ARG A 276 8.03 -12.50 -16.89
C ARG A 276 7.18 -13.39 -17.79
#